data_AF-A0AA35VSC5-F1
#
_entry.id   AF-A0AA35VSC5-F1
#
_cell.length_a   1.000
_cell.length_b   1.000
_cell.length_c   1.000
_cell.angle_alpha   90.00
_cell.angle_beta   90.00
_cell.angle_gamma   90.00
#
_symmetry.space_group_name_H-M   'P 1'
#
loop_
_entity.id
_entity.type
_entity.pdbx_description
1 polymer ?
#
loop_
_entity_poly.entity_id
_entity_poly.type
_entity_poly.pdbx_seq_one_letter_code
_entity_poly.pdbx_strand_id
1 'polypeptide(L)' 'MPNMGRTIDAFEENGLRDIVKIMVGGAPLTQEFADDFGADGYGKDAMDCVELAKRLVGLQEAEEPVPVVS' A
#
# COMPACT_ATOMS: atom_id res chain seq x y z
N MET A 1 -5.44 -12.50 10.46
CA MET A 1 -6.08 -11.24 10.87
C MET A 1 -7.39 -11.10 10.10
N PRO A 2 -8.54 -11.54 10.65
CA PRO A 2 -9.75 -11.75 9.84
C PRO A 2 -10.38 -10.44 9.35
N ASN A 3 -10.15 -9.31 10.03
CA ASN A 3 -10.86 -8.07 9.73
C ASN A 3 -10.28 -7.30 8.55
N MET A 4 -8.99 -7.49 8.20
CA MET A 4 -8.38 -6.80 7.05
C MET A 4 -8.98 -7.30 5.74
N GLY A 5 -8.98 -8.62 5.51
CA GLY A 5 -9.65 -9.25 4.37
C GLY A 5 -11.13 -8.87 4.30
N ARG A 6 -11.88 -9.02 5.40
CA ARG A 6 -13.30 -8.62 5.45
C ARG A 6 -13.56 -7.16 5.10
N THR A 7 -12.61 -6.27 5.39
CA THR A 7 -12.74 -4.86 5.00
C THR A 7 -12.58 -4.74 3.48
N ILE A 8 -11.59 -5.39 2.88
CA ILE A 8 -11.40 -5.38 1.41
C ILE A 8 -12.60 -6.02 0.70
N ASP A 9 -13.09 -7.17 1.19
CA ASP A 9 -14.29 -7.83 0.68
C ASP A 9 -15.49 -6.87 0.68
N ALA A 10 -15.67 -6.08 1.75
CA ALA A 10 -16.75 -5.10 1.82
C ALA A 10 -16.62 -3.99 0.74
N PHE A 11 -15.41 -3.59 0.36
CA PHE A 11 -15.22 -2.64 -0.75
C PHE A 11 -15.55 -3.27 -2.10
N GLU A 12 -15.26 -4.56 -2.29
CA GLU A 12 -15.62 -5.31 -3.49
C GLU A 12 -17.15 -5.50 -3.58
N GLU A 13 -17.80 -5.93 -2.51
CA GLU A 13 -19.26 -6.11 -2.43
C GLU A 13 -20.04 -4.82 -2.73
N ASN A 14 -19.47 -3.67 -2.40
CA ASN A 14 -20.08 -2.35 -2.65
C ASN A 14 -19.64 -1.73 -3.99
N GLY A 15 -18.87 -2.44 -4.83
CA GLY A 15 -18.41 -1.94 -6.13
C GLY A 15 -17.41 -0.79 -6.05
N LEU A 16 -16.73 -0.63 -4.91
CA LEU A 16 -15.78 0.45 -4.65
C LEU A 16 -14.32 0.01 -4.85
N ARG A 17 -14.06 -1.30 -4.97
CA ARG A 17 -12.70 -1.86 -4.99
C ARG A 17 -11.80 -1.27 -6.08
N ASP A 18 -12.35 -0.99 -7.25
CA ASP A 18 -11.58 -0.50 -8.40
C ASP A 18 -11.31 1.01 -8.38
N ILE A 19 -12.00 1.76 -7.52
CA ILE A 19 -11.90 3.23 -7.47
C ILE A 19 -11.10 3.75 -6.27
N VAL A 20 -10.64 2.85 -5.39
CA VAL A 20 -9.76 3.20 -4.26
C VAL A 20 -8.51 2.32 -4.27
N LYS A 21 -7.44 2.83 -3.65
CA LYS A 21 -6.28 2.03 -3.29
C LYS A 21 -6.37 1.64 -1.82
N ILE A 22 -6.22 0.36 -1.54
CA ILE A 22 -6.24 -0.19 -0.18
C ILE A 22 -4.86 -0.76 0.12
N MET A 23 -4.17 -0.21 1.11
CA MET A 23 -2.90 -0.73 1.60
C MET A 23 -3.04 -1.21 3.05
N VAL A 24 -2.21 -2.18 3.44
CA VAL A 24 -2.19 -2.75 4.79
C VAL A 24 -0.78 -2.68 5.38
N GLY A 25 -0.66 -2.78 6.70
CA GLY A 25 0.66 -2.72 7.32
C GLY A 25 0.67 -2.96 8.82
N GLY A 26 1.87 -2.84 9.40
CA GLY A 26 2.14 -3.03 10.82
C GLY A 26 2.97 -4.27 11.12
N ALA A 27 3.69 -4.22 12.26
CA ALA A 27 4.72 -5.19 12.64
C ALA A 27 4.31 -6.69 12.61
N PRO A 28 3.07 -7.11 12.96
CA PRO A 28 2.71 -8.53 12.92
C PRO A 28 2.26 -9.02 11.54
N LEU A 29 2.20 -8.16 10.53
CA LEU A 29 1.72 -8.49 9.19
C LEU A 29 2.90 -8.79 8.25
N THR A 30 2.67 -9.63 7.23
CA THR A 30 3.65 -9.97 6.19
C THR A 30 3.11 -9.60 4.80
N GLN A 31 3.99 -9.55 3.80
CA GLN A 31 3.60 -9.37 2.40
C GLN A 31 2.62 -10.46 1.94
N GLU A 32 2.89 -11.72 2.28
CA GLU A 32 2.04 -12.87 1.93
C GLU A 32 0.59 -12.68 2.40
N PHE A 33 0.39 -12.25 3.66
CA PHE A 33 -0.96 -11.96 4.14
C PHE A 33 -1.62 -10.77 3.42
N ALA A 34 -0.86 -9.75 3.05
CA ALA A 34 -1.41 -8.61 2.30
C ALA A 34 -1.88 -9.03 0.90
N ASP A 35 -1.11 -9.89 0.24
CA ASP A 35 -1.42 -10.45 -1.08
C ASP A 35 -2.66 -11.35 -1.00
N ASP A 36 -2.73 -12.22 0.02
CA ASP A 36 -3.89 -13.09 0.28
C ASP A 36 -5.18 -12.30 0.47
N PHE A 37 -5.12 -11.09 1.06
CA PHE A 37 -6.28 -10.22 1.24
C PHE A 37 -6.60 -9.38 0.00
N GLY A 38 -5.75 -9.39 -1.04
CA GLY A 38 -5.94 -8.57 -2.24
C GLY A 38 -5.66 -7.08 -2.02
N ALA A 39 -4.77 -6.74 -1.08
CA ALA A 39 -4.34 -5.35 -0.89
C ALA A 39 -3.49 -4.85 -2.08
N ASP A 40 -3.56 -3.55 -2.37
CA ASP A 40 -2.74 -2.89 -3.38
C ASP A 40 -1.30 -2.63 -2.91
N GLY A 41 -1.02 -2.85 -1.63
CA GLY A 41 0.34 -2.76 -1.09
C GLY A 41 0.44 -3.03 0.39
N TYR A 42 1.68 -3.28 0.82
CA TYR A 42 2.06 -3.59 2.19
C TYR A 42 3.21 -2.70 2.68
N GLY A 43 3.10 -2.20 3.91
CA GLY A 43 4.19 -1.53 4.62
C GLY A 43 4.51 -2.23 5.95
N LYS A 44 5.79 -2.62 6.14
CA LYS A 44 6.23 -3.34 7.35
C LYS A 44 6.18 -2.49 8.62
N ASP A 45 6.31 -1.17 8.45
CA ASP A 45 6.29 -0.17 9.51
C ASP A 45 5.66 1.15 9.04
N ALA A 46 5.63 2.15 9.93
CA ALA A 46 5.00 3.43 9.64
C ALA A 46 5.69 4.20 8.50
N MET A 47 7.02 4.15 8.40
CA MET A 47 7.77 4.88 7.37
C MET A 47 7.55 4.24 6.01
N ASP A 48 7.59 2.91 5.94
CA ASP A 48 7.28 2.17 4.72
C ASP A 48 5.84 2.47 4.24
N CYS A 49 4.87 2.58 5.14
CA CYS A 49 3.48 2.95 4.80
C CYS A 49 3.37 4.37 4.23
N VAL A 50 4.13 5.34 4.75
CA VAL A 50 4.13 6.72 4.23
C VAL A 50 4.65 6.75 2.80
N GLU A 51 5.78 6.09 2.55
CA GLU A 51 6.37 6.03 1.21
C GLU A 51 5.48 5.24 0.24
N LEU A 52 4.87 4.14 0.69
CA LEU A 52 3.89 3.40 -0.11
C LEU A 52 2.68 4.26 -0.47
N ALA A 53 2.12 4.99 0.48
CA ALA A 53 0.97 5.87 0.24
C ALA A 53 1.29 6.90 -0.84
N LYS A 54 2.44 7.59 -0.73
CA LYS A 54 2.91 8.55 -1.75
C LYS A 54 2.98 7.90 -3.13
N ARG A 55 3.53 6.69 -3.24
CA ARG A 55 3.59 5.96 -4.52
C ARG A 55 2.21 5.65 -5.09
N LEU A 56 1.30 5.15 -4.26
CA LEU A 56 -0.06 4.77 -4.68
C LEU A 56 -0.89 5.96 -5.19
N VAL A 57 -0.65 7.16 -4.65
CA VAL A 57 -1.33 8.39 -5.09
C VAL A 57 -0.52 9.22 -6.10
N GLY A 58 0.63 8.71 -6.56
CA GLY A 58 1.46 9.38 -7.58
C GLY A 58 2.25 10.60 -7.08
N LEU A 59 2.53 10.70 -5.78
CA LEU A 59 3.32 11.77 -5.15
C LEU A 59 4.82 11.41 -5.00
N GLN A 60 5.38 10.64 -5.92
CA GLN A 60 6.84 10.44 -5.94
C GLN A 60 7.51 11.76 -6.29
N GLU A 61 8.31 12.30 -5.38
CA GLU A 61 9.29 13.30 -5.75
C GLU A 61 10.25 12.63 -6.75
N ALA A 62 10.47 13.28 -7.89
CA ALA A 62 11.54 12.86 -8.78
C ALA A 62 12.85 12.97 -7.99
N GLU A 63 13.64 11.90 -7.89
CA GLU A 63 15.04 12.05 -7.53
C GLU A 63 15.64 13.04 -8.53
N GLU A 64 16.00 14.24 -8.09
CA GLU A 64 16.79 15.12 -8.93
C GLU A 64 18.09 14.36 -9.25
N PRO A 65 18.46 14.24 -10.54
CA PRO A 65 19.67 13.54 -10.91
C PRO A 65 20.84 14.21 -10.19
N VAL A 66 21.50 13.46 -9.31
CA VAL A 66 22.69 13.95 -8.61
C VAL A 66 23.68 14.38 -9.69
N PRO A 67 24.08 15.67 -9.75
CA PRO A 67 24.99 16.12 -10.78
C PRO A 67 26.29 15.34 -10.65
N VAL A 68 26.60 14.55 -11.67
CA VAL A 68 27.90 13.90 -11.79
C VAL A 68 28.93 15.00 -12.00
N VAL A 69 29.59 15.41 -10.92
CA VAL A 69 30.77 16.26 -11.01
C VAL A 69 31.90 15.44 -11.63
N SER A 70 32.31 15.83 -12.83
CA SER A 70 33.44 15.29 -13.58
C SER A 70 34.78 15.62 -12.96
#